data_AF-A0ABC8JQC2-F1
#
_entry.id   AF-A0ABC8JQC2-F1
#
_cell.length_a   1.000
_cell.length_b   1.000
_cell.length_c   1.000
_cell.angle_alpha   90.00
_cell.angle_beta   90.00
_cell.angle_gamma   90.00
#
_symmetry.space_group_name_H-M   'P 1'
#
loop_
_entity.id
_entity.type
_entity.pdbx_description
1 polymer ?
#
loop_
_entity_poly.entity_id
_entity_poly.type
_entity_poly.pdbx_seq_one_letter_code
_entity_poly.pdbx_strand_id
1 'polypeptide(L)'
;MEVMTTRQRTDLLCNIPALKKLDAMLLDCLDKFKDQSEFYYVKKDSPDSLETRNDEKWWLPAVKVPPNGLSEMSRRFLQSQKECVNQVLKAAMAINAQVLSEMEIPESYLESLPKNGRASLGDVIYKMITVEMFDADQFLIEMDLSSEHKILDLKNKIEASIVIWKRKMVQKDTKSPWGSAVSTEKREQFEERAETILLLLKQGFPGISQSSLDISKIQCNRDVGLAILEGYSRVLESLAHTVMSKIEDVLYADQLTQEPTNAPSKNRYLVKETMKEERLSFSEDTATGTSLSDVMQWGNKNNDVKKENSYGDREKPLLSKVTGLMTTNKKSSYLETIGVMRSPTARYS
;
A
#
# COMPACT_ATOMS: atom_id res chain seq x y z
N MET A 1 -26.34 5.48 -49.29
CA MET A 1 -26.11 6.84 -48.77
C MET A 1 -25.19 6.70 -47.58
N GLU A 2 -23.96 7.17 -47.68
CA GLU A 2 -23.02 7.15 -46.55
C GLU A 2 -23.24 8.41 -45.72
N VAL A 3 -23.35 8.26 -44.40
CA VAL A 3 -23.65 9.36 -43.49
C VAL A 3 -22.76 9.25 -42.25
N MET A 4 -22.18 10.38 -41.82
CA MET A 4 -21.44 10.45 -40.57
C MET A 4 -22.40 10.36 -39.38
N THR A 5 -22.05 9.53 -38.39
CA THR A 5 -22.84 9.36 -37.16
C THR A 5 -21.98 9.66 -35.94
N THR A 6 -22.61 10.19 -34.89
CA THR A 6 -21.96 10.44 -33.61
C THR A 6 -22.00 9.17 -32.76
N ARG A 7 -20.88 8.83 -32.12
CA ARG A 7 -20.80 7.75 -31.12
C ARG A 7 -20.08 8.22 -29.87
N GLN A 8 -20.39 7.61 -28.74
CA GLN A 8 -19.61 7.81 -27.52
C GLN A 8 -18.17 7.32 -27.75
N ARG A 9 -17.21 8.02 -27.14
CA ARG A 9 -15.79 7.64 -27.19
C ARG A 9 -15.61 6.24 -26.57
N THR A 10 -14.77 5.41 -27.19
CA THR A 10 -14.68 3.97 -26.90
C THR A 10 -14.28 3.67 -25.45
N ASP A 11 -13.32 4.42 -24.91
CA ASP A 11 -12.89 4.37 -23.51
C ASP A 11 -14.05 4.63 -22.55
N LEU A 12 -14.87 5.65 -22.82
CA LEU A 12 -16.02 6.01 -22.00
C LEU A 12 -17.17 5.00 -22.13
N LEU A 13 -17.40 4.50 -23.34
CA LEU A 13 -18.47 3.55 -23.65
C LEU A 13 -18.34 2.26 -22.82
N CYS A 14 -17.11 1.76 -22.65
CA CYS A 14 -16.84 0.55 -21.87
C CYS A 14 -16.67 0.84 -20.38
N ASN A 15 -15.85 1.85 -20.02
CA ASN A 15 -15.43 2.05 -18.64
C ASN A 15 -16.49 2.70 -17.75
N ILE A 16 -17.32 3.62 -18.26
CA ILE A 16 -18.33 4.29 -17.43
C ILE A 16 -19.38 3.29 -16.89
N PRO A 17 -19.98 2.40 -17.72
CA PRO A 17 -20.88 1.37 -17.21
C PRO A 17 -20.20 0.41 -16.23
N ALA A 18 -18.94 0.04 -16.48
CA ALA A 18 -18.18 -0.82 -15.58
C ALA A 18 -17.99 -0.17 -14.20
N LEU A 19 -17.56 1.09 -14.15
CA LEU A 19 -17.39 1.83 -12.90
C LEU A 19 -18.71 1.99 -12.13
N LYS A 20 -19.82 2.29 -12.82
CA LYS A 20 -21.15 2.33 -12.19
C LYS A 20 -21.57 1.00 -11.58
N LYS A 21 -21.21 -0.11 -12.22
CA LYS A 21 -21.47 -1.45 -11.67
C LYS A 21 -20.65 -1.70 -10.40
N LEU A 22 -19.38 -1.31 -10.39
CA LEU A 22 -18.51 -1.42 -9.22
C LEU A 22 -19.01 -0.56 -8.06
N ASP A 23 -19.49 0.65 -8.33
CA ASP A 23 -20.13 1.55 -7.37
C ASP A 23 -21.35 0.90 -6.73
N ALA A 24 -22.29 0.40 -7.54
CA ALA A 24 -23.46 -0.32 -7.05
C ALA A 24 -23.08 -1.54 -6.19
N MET A 25 -22.05 -2.31 -6.58
CA MET A 25 -21.57 -3.44 -5.77
C MET A 25 -21.03 -3.03 -4.40
N LEU A 26 -20.37 -1.86 -4.29
CA LEU A 26 -19.91 -1.34 -2.99
C LEU A 26 -21.09 -0.86 -2.14
N LEU A 27 -22.05 -0.17 -2.74
CA LEU A 27 -23.26 0.26 -2.04
C LEU A 27 -24.07 -0.94 -1.54
N ASP A 28 -24.26 -1.97 -2.36
CA ASP A 28 -24.93 -3.23 -1.98
C ASP A 28 -24.17 -3.96 -0.86
N CYS A 29 -22.83 -3.91 -0.86
CA CYS A 29 -22.02 -4.46 0.23
C CYS A 29 -22.31 -3.72 1.53
N LEU A 30 -22.30 -2.39 1.52
CA LEU A 30 -22.61 -1.56 2.68
C LEU A 30 -24.05 -1.77 3.16
N ASP A 31 -25.01 -1.95 2.26
CA ASP A 31 -26.41 -2.16 2.60
C ASP A 31 -26.64 -3.43 3.41
N LYS A 32 -25.89 -4.51 3.10
CA LYS A 32 -25.95 -5.80 3.82
C LYS A 32 -25.51 -5.72 5.28
N PHE A 33 -24.84 -4.65 5.70
CA PHE A 33 -24.45 -4.45 7.10
C PHE A 33 -25.58 -3.89 7.98
N LYS A 34 -26.73 -3.49 7.41
CA LYS A 34 -27.87 -2.96 8.17
C LYS A 34 -28.39 -3.91 9.26
N ASP A 35 -28.39 -5.21 8.99
CA ASP A 35 -28.94 -6.23 9.89
C ASP A 35 -27.86 -6.86 10.81
N GLN A 36 -26.63 -6.36 10.76
CA GLN A 36 -25.52 -6.89 11.56
C GLN A 36 -25.45 -6.21 12.94
N SER A 37 -25.64 -6.99 14.00
CA SER A 37 -25.63 -6.49 15.38
C SER A 37 -24.57 -7.13 16.28
N GLU A 38 -23.80 -8.10 15.79
CA GLU A 38 -22.83 -8.84 16.62
C GLU A 38 -21.58 -8.02 16.97
N PHE A 39 -21.24 -7.01 16.17
CA PHE A 39 -20.15 -6.09 16.45
C PHE A 39 -20.66 -4.66 16.54
N TYR A 40 -19.98 -3.82 17.31
CA TYR A 40 -20.35 -2.42 17.49
C TYR A 40 -19.11 -1.53 17.64
N TYR A 41 -19.29 -0.23 17.42
CA TYR A 41 -18.23 0.76 17.56
C TYR A 41 -18.43 1.58 18.84
N VAL A 42 -17.36 1.71 19.63
CA VAL A 42 -17.36 2.47 20.89
C VAL A 42 -16.91 3.91 20.62
N LYS A 43 -17.56 4.87 21.28
CA LYS A 43 -17.16 6.29 21.22
C LYS A 43 -15.76 6.49 21.81
N LYS A 44 -15.01 7.39 21.19
CA LYS A 44 -13.58 7.66 21.44
C LYS A 44 -13.22 8.01 22.89
N ASP A 45 -14.13 8.64 23.63
CA ASP A 45 -13.86 9.15 24.99
C ASP A 45 -14.48 8.27 26.09
N SER A 46 -14.88 7.05 25.74
CA SER A 46 -15.38 6.06 26.70
C SER A 46 -14.21 5.42 27.45
N PRO A 47 -14.33 5.15 28.77
CA PRO A 47 -13.32 4.37 29.52
C PRO A 47 -13.00 3.02 28.86
N ASP A 48 -13.98 2.40 28.18
CA ASP A 48 -13.84 1.11 27.48
C ASP A 48 -13.02 1.17 26.17
N SER A 49 -12.70 2.37 25.69
CA SER A 49 -11.93 2.59 24.45
C SER A 49 -10.42 2.37 24.62
N LEU A 50 -9.93 2.33 25.86
CA LEU A 50 -8.51 2.28 26.18
C LEU A 50 -7.90 0.87 26.05
N GLU A 51 -8.69 -0.18 26.23
CA GLU A 51 -8.16 -1.56 26.37
C GLU A 51 -7.97 -2.31 25.03
N THR A 52 -8.45 -1.79 23.90
CA THR A 52 -8.46 -2.51 22.59
C THR A 52 -8.00 -1.64 21.43
N ARG A 53 -7.32 -0.52 21.73
CA ARG A 53 -7.02 0.50 20.72
C ARG A 53 -5.81 0.09 19.89
N ASN A 54 -6.00 0.04 18.57
CA ASN A 54 -4.89 0.01 17.63
C ASN A 54 -4.35 1.44 17.51
N ASP A 55 -3.19 1.73 18.11
CA ASP A 55 -2.71 3.10 18.36
C ASP A 55 -2.41 3.92 17.10
N GLU A 56 -2.22 3.27 15.94
CA GLU A 56 -1.93 3.96 14.68
C GLU A 56 -3.10 4.79 14.14
N LYS A 57 -4.34 4.44 14.45
CA LYS A 57 -5.54 5.12 13.92
C LYS A 57 -6.41 5.68 15.04
N TRP A 58 -5.80 6.43 15.96
CA TRP A 58 -6.44 7.01 17.15
C TRP A 58 -7.67 7.90 16.87
N TRP A 59 -7.88 8.32 15.62
CA TRP A 59 -9.07 9.07 15.19
C TRP A 59 -10.28 8.20 14.82
N LEU A 60 -10.11 6.89 14.64
CA LEU A 60 -11.20 5.96 14.31
C LEU A 60 -11.84 5.37 15.57
N PRO A 61 -13.17 5.16 15.60
CA PRO A 61 -13.83 4.44 16.68
C PRO A 61 -13.30 3.00 16.81
N ALA A 62 -13.12 2.55 18.06
CA ALA A 62 -12.70 1.17 18.33
C ALA A 62 -13.86 0.20 18.09
N VAL A 63 -13.59 -0.90 17.38
CA VAL A 63 -14.55 -1.99 17.19
C VAL A 63 -14.52 -2.93 18.40
N LYS A 64 -15.69 -3.40 18.82
CA LYS A 64 -15.86 -4.44 19.82
C LYS A 64 -16.70 -5.58 19.26
N VAL A 65 -16.35 -6.79 19.65
CA VAL A 65 -17.03 -8.05 19.34
C VAL A 65 -17.42 -8.74 20.66
N PRO A 66 -18.28 -9.78 20.63
CA PRO A 66 -18.69 -10.48 21.84
C PRO A 66 -17.47 -11.17 22.51
N PRO A 67 -17.49 -11.41 23.84
CA PRO A 67 -16.35 -12.02 24.55
C PRO A 67 -15.92 -13.39 24.03
N ASN A 68 -16.86 -14.15 23.43
CA ASN A 68 -16.62 -15.46 22.86
C ASN A 68 -16.38 -15.41 21.32
N GLY A 69 -16.14 -14.21 20.78
CA GLY A 69 -16.03 -13.97 19.35
C GLY A 69 -17.37 -13.90 18.62
N LEU A 70 -17.28 -13.72 17.30
CA LEU A 70 -18.39 -13.70 16.36
C LEU A 70 -18.92 -15.10 16.11
N SER A 71 -20.21 -15.18 15.76
CA SER A 71 -20.80 -16.41 15.26
C SER A 71 -20.14 -16.84 13.94
N GLU A 72 -20.14 -18.14 13.67
CA GLU A 72 -19.60 -18.69 12.43
C GLU A 72 -20.33 -18.14 11.19
N MET A 73 -21.63 -17.83 11.32
CA MET A 73 -22.40 -17.19 10.24
C MET A 73 -21.90 -15.77 9.96
N SER A 74 -21.69 -14.96 11.01
CA SER A 74 -21.20 -13.59 10.89
C SER A 74 -19.76 -13.54 10.36
N ARG A 75 -18.91 -14.48 10.79
CA ARG A 75 -17.54 -14.61 10.25
C ARG A 75 -17.54 -14.94 8.75
N ARG A 76 -18.35 -15.91 8.33
CA ARG A 76 -18.49 -16.26 6.90
C ARG A 76 -19.05 -15.12 6.08
N PHE A 77 -20.03 -14.38 6.63
CA PHE A 77 -20.58 -13.18 6.01
C PHE A 77 -19.51 -12.12 5.79
N LEU A 78 -18.73 -11.78 6.82
CA LEU A 78 -17.62 -10.81 6.74
C LEU A 78 -16.58 -11.23 5.71
N GLN A 79 -16.19 -12.50 5.70
CA GLN A 79 -15.23 -13.01 4.72
C GLN A 79 -15.76 -12.94 3.28
N SER A 80 -17.05 -13.23 3.08
CA SER A 80 -17.71 -13.08 1.77
C SER A 80 -17.76 -11.62 1.32
N GLN A 81 -18.09 -10.68 2.21
CA GLN A 81 -18.07 -9.25 1.89
C GLN A 81 -16.65 -8.77 1.59
N LYS A 82 -15.65 -9.22 2.36
CA LYS A 82 -14.23 -8.91 2.13
C LYS A 82 -13.80 -9.32 0.73
N GLU A 83 -14.13 -10.53 0.29
CA GLU A 83 -13.78 -11.02 -1.05
C GLU A 83 -14.49 -10.23 -2.16
N CYS A 84 -15.78 -9.92 -1.98
CA CYS A 84 -16.54 -9.07 -2.90
C CYS A 84 -15.88 -7.70 -3.07
N VAL A 85 -15.54 -7.03 -1.97
CA VAL A 85 -14.90 -5.70 -1.97
C VAL A 85 -13.50 -5.76 -2.58
N ASN A 86 -12.75 -6.84 -2.34
CA ASN A 86 -11.43 -7.06 -2.93
C ASN A 86 -11.50 -7.17 -4.48
N GLN A 87 -12.54 -7.83 -5.02
CA GLN A 87 -12.76 -7.87 -6.46
C GLN A 87 -13.07 -6.49 -7.04
N VAL A 88 -13.89 -5.69 -6.35
CA VAL A 88 -14.16 -4.31 -6.73
C VAL A 88 -12.88 -3.47 -6.71
N LEU A 89 -12.09 -3.59 -5.64
CA LEU A 89 -10.81 -2.90 -5.49
C LEU A 89 -9.88 -3.20 -6.68
N LYS A 90 -9.67 -4.49 -6.99
CA LYS A 90 -8.83 -4.92 -8.12
C LYS A 90 -9.32 -4.38 -9.46
N ALA A 91 -10.64 -4.43 -9.71
CA ALA A 91 -11.21 -3.93 -10.95
C ALA A 91 -11.08 -2.40 -11.09
N ALA A 92 -11.36 -1.65 -10.02
CA ALA A 92 -11.19 -0.20 -10.00
C ALA A 92 -9.73 0.21 -10.22
N MET A 93 -8.80 -0.47 -9.53
CA MET A 93 -7.36 -0.28 -9.70
C MET A 93 -6.90 -0.55 -11.14
N ALA A 94 -7.43 -1.58 -11.80
CA ALA A 94 -7.09 -1.91 -13.17
C ALA A 94 -7.56 -0.83 -14.16
N ILE A 95 -8.80 -0.36 -14.02
CA ILE A 95 -9.33 0.75 -14.83
C ILE A 95 -8.51 2.02 -14.59
N ASN A 96 -8.20 2.35 -13.34
CA ASN A 96 -7.41 3.53 -13.01
C ASN A 96 -6.00 3.48 -13.65
N ALA A 97 -5.32 2.33 -13.57
CA ALA A 97 -4.02 2.15 -14.24
C ALA A 97 -4.12 2.31 -15.76
N GLN A 98 -5.16 1.73 -16.39
CA GLN A 98 -5.34 1.84 -17.83
C GLN A 98 -5.52 3.31 -18.26
N VAL A 99 -6.37 4.05 -17.56
CA VAL A 99 -6.61 5.48 -17.82
C VAL A 99 -5.35 6.31 -17.64
N LEU A 100 -4.59 6.08 -16.56
CA LEU A 100 -3.31 6.76 -16.34
C LEU A 100 -2.29 6.42 -17.42
N SER A 101 -2.30 5.20 -17.98
CA SER A 101 -1.40 4.83 -19.08
C SER A 101 -1.73 5.55 -20.39
N GLU A 102 -3.01 5.87 -20.63
CA GLU A 102 -3.50 6.62 -21.79
C GLU A 102 -3.33 8.13 -21.65
N MET A 103 -3.17 8.66 -20.43
CA MET A 103 -2.88 10.07 -20.20
C MET A 103 -1.48 10.46 -20.74
N GLU A 104 -1.44 11.58 -21.45
CA GLU A 104 -0.21 12.14 -22.01
C GLU A 104 0.79 12.51 -20.90
N ILE A 105 2.08 12.24 -21.14
CA ILE A 105 3.16 12.62 -20.23
C ILE A 105 3.47 14.10 -20.44
N PRO A 106 3.35 14.96 -19.42
CA PRO A 106 3.58 16.40 -19.59
C PRO A 106 5.04 16.72 -19.94
N GLU A 107 5.25 17.74 -20.77
CA GLU A 107 6.60 18.20 -21.15
C GLU A 107 7.43 18.60 -19.93
N SER A 108 6.82 19.23 -18.93
CA SER A 108 7.48 19.60 -17.67
C SER A 108 8.07 18.40 -16.92
N TYR A 109 7.37 17.26 -16.92
CA TYR A 109 7.89 16.02 -16.36
C TYR A 109 9.08 15.53 -17.18
N LEU A 110 8.95 15.52 -18.51
CA LEU A 110 10.01 15.09 -19.42
C LEU A 110 11.29 15.91 -19.29
N GLU A 111 11.19 17.21 -19.02
CA GLU A 111 12.32 18.12 -18.79
C GLU A 111 12.98 17.90 -17.43
N SER A 112 12.22 17.44 -16.43
CA SER A 112 12.73 17.12 -15.09
C SER A 112 13.51 15.80 -15.01
N LEU A 113 13.39 14.93 -16.02
CA LEU A 113 13.97 13.60 -16.00
C LEU A 113 15.51 13.61 -16.07
N PRO A 114 16.19 12.67 -15.39
CA PRO A 114 17.63 12.46 -15.55
C PRO A 114 18.03 12.12 -17.00
N LYS A 115 19.31 12.36 -17.33
CA LYS A 115 19.86 12.14 -18.70
C LYS A 115 19.75 10.69 -19.20
N ASN A 116 19.69 9.70 -18.32
CA ASN A 116 19.61 8.28 -18.68
C ASN A 116 18.99 7.44 -17.54
N GLY A 117 18.51 6.23 -17.86
CA GLY A 117 17.86 5.34 -16.89
C GLY A 117 18.78 4.93 -15.73
N ARG A 118 20.10 4.80 -15.95
CA ARG A 118 21.05 4.51 -14.85
C ARG A 118 21.11 5.65 -13.83
N ALA A 119 21.07 6.89 -14.28
CA ALA A 119 21.02 8.06 -13.39
C ALA A 119 19.69 8.15 -12.61
N SER A 120 18.60 7.62 -13.17
CA SER A 120 17.31 7.53 -12.48
C SER A 120 17.28 6.40 -11.44
N LEU A 121 17.67 5.18 -11.82
CA LEU A 121 17.66 4.00 -10.96
C LEU A 121 18.74 4.02 -9.88
N GLY A 122 19.89 4.65 -10.17
CA GLY A 122 21.11 4.46 -9.41
C GLY A 122 21.81 3.13 -9.75
N ASP A 123 23.07 3.01 -9.33
CA ASP A 123 23.95 1.92 -9.77
C ASP A 123 23.48 0.53 -9.31
N VAL A 124 22.95 0.42 -8.09
CA VAL A 124 22.51 -0.85 -7.50
C VAL A 124 21.31 -1.41 -8.27
N ILE A 125 20.24 -0.62 -8.39
CA ILE A 125 19.01 -1.04 -9.07
C ILE A 125 19.29 -1.28 -10.56
N TYR A 126 20.08 -0.41 -11.20
CA TYR A 126 20.47 -0.61 -12.60
C TYR A 126 21.21 -1.93 -12.81
N LYS A 127 22.17 -2.26 -11.93
CA LYS A 127 22.90 -3.54 -12.02
C LYS A 127 21.96 -4.74 -11.88
N MET A 128 21.00 -4.69 -10.97
CA MET A 128 20.04 -5.78 -10.75
C MET A 128 19.06 -5.94 -11.91
N ILE A 129 18.55 -4.86 -12.50
CA ILE A 129 17.61 -4.95 -13.64
C ILE A 129 18.31 -5.42 -14.92
N THR A 130 19.64 -5.25 -15.02
CA THR A 130 20.42 -5.56 -16.23
C THR A 130 21.15 -6.91 -16.19
N VAL A 131 20.92 -7.74 -15.18
CA VAL A 131 21.46 -9.11 -15.09
C VAL A 131 20.97 -10.00 -16.23
N GLU A 132 21.70 -11.07 -16.55
CA GLU A 132 21.28 -12.01 -17.61
C GLU A 132 19.98 -12.75 -17.21
N MET A 133 19.97 -13.36 -16.02
CA MET A 133 18.84 -14.07 -15.45
C MET A 133 18.15 -13.20 -14.41
N PHE A 134 16.96 -12.69 -14.72
CA PHE A 134 16.21 -11.79 -13.85
C PHE A 134 14.98 -12.48 -13.27
N ASP A 135 14.81 -12.32 -11.96
CA ASP A 135 13.62 -12.71 -11.23
C ASP A 135 13.10 -11.48 -10.47
N ALA A 136 11.85 -11.10 -10.75
CA ALA A 136 11.23 -9.92 -10.19
C ALA A 136 10.92 -10.08 -8.70
N ASP A 137 10.63 -11.31 -8.25
CA ASP A 137 10.36 -11.60 -6.85
C ASP A 137 11.65 -11.47 -6.04
N GLN A 138 12.75 -12.09 -6.51
CA GLN A 138 14.07 -11.94 -5.90
C GLN A 138 14.54 -10.48 -5.88
N PHE A 139 14.30 -9.73 -6.96
CA PHE A 139 14.60 -8.30 -7.01
C PHE A 139 13.91 -7.53 -5.87
N LEU A 140 12.60 -7.77 -5.65
CA LEU A 140 11.84 -7.08 -4.62
C LEU A 140 12.26 -7.46 -3.19
N ILE A 141 12.73 -8.70 -2.97
CA ILE A 141 13.28 -9.14 -1.68
C ILE A 141 14.56 -8.38 -1.33
N GLU A 142 15.38 -8.06 -2.33
CA GLU A 142 16.63 -7.32 -2.14
C GLU A 142 16.41 -5.80 -1.97
N MET A 143 15.23 -5.30 -2.32
CA MET A 143 14.86 -3.89 -2.15
C MET A 143 14.39 -3.59 -0.74
N ASP A 144 14.73 -2.38 -0.26
CA ASP A 144 14.25 -1.89 1.01
C ASP A 144 12.81 -1.35 0.87
N LEU A 145 11.84 -2.22 1.17
CA LEU A 145 10.40 -1.93 1.13
C LEU A 145 9.81 -1.68 2.53
N SER A 146 10.63 -1.26 3.49
CA SER A 146 10.24 -1.11 4.91
C SER A 146 9.30 0.07 5.19
N SER A 147 9.15 1.02 4.27
CA SER A 147 8.23 2.16 4.43
C SER A 147 7.60 2.56 3.10
N GLU A 148 6.41 3.16 3.17
CA GLU A 148 5.69 3.65 1.99
C GLU A 148 6.55 4.60 1.14
N HIS A 149 7.30 5.49 1.78
CA HIS A 149 8.19 6.42 1.08
C HIS A 149 9.27 5.71 0.25
N LYS A 150 9.84 4.61 0.75
CA LYS A 150 10.86 3.85 0.01
C LYS A 150 10.25 3.09 -1.15
N ILE A 151 9.06 2.54 -0.96
CA ILE A 151 8.31 1.86 -2.02
C ILE A 151 7.95 2.88 -3.13
N LEU A 152 7.52 4.08 -2.75
CA LEU A 152 7.16 5.14 -3.68
C LEU A 152 8.39 5.70 -4.42
N ASP A 153 9.52 5.85 -3.73
CA ASP A 153 10.80 6.23 -4.36
C ASP A 153 11.23 5.19 -5.41
N LEU A 154 11.15 3.90 -5.09
CA LEU A 154 11.41 2.83 -6.06
C LEU A 154 10.46 2.92 -7.26
N LYS A 155 9.13 3.05 -7.02
CA LYS A 155 8.13 3.22 -8.08
C LYS A 155 8.48 4.40 -9.00
N ASN A 156 8.77 5.57 -8.43
CA ASN A 156 9.16 6.77 -9.17
C ASN A 156 10.40 6.57 -10.04
N LYS A 157 11.44 5.93 -9.50
CA LYS A 157 12.69 5.66 -10.24
C LYS A 157 12.48 4.72 -11.41
N ILE A 158 11.64 3.69 -11.24
CA ILE A 158 11.30 2.72 -12.27
C ILE A 158 10.48 3.39 -13.38
N GLU A 159 9.42 4.13 -13.04
CA GLU A 159 8.60 4.87 -14.02
C GLU A 159 9.41 5.87 -14.83
N ALA A 160 10.23 6.69 -14.16
CA ALA A 160 11.12 7.63 -14.83
C ALA A 160 12.05 6.93 -15.84
N SER A 161 12.54 5.73 -15.50
CA SER A 161 13.42 4.96 -16.37
C SER A 161 12.71 4.41 -17.60
N ILE A 162 11.49 3.90 -17.43
CA ILE A 162 10.62 3.48 -18.55
C ILE A 162 10.40 4.65 -19.50
N VAL A 163 10.05 5.84 -18.99
CA VAL A 163 9.82 7.03 -19.81
C VAL A 163 11.10 7.42 -20.58
N ILE A 164 12.26 7.39 -19.93
CA ILE A 164 13.56 7.66 -20.56
C ILE A 164 13.85 6.64 -21.68
N TRP A 165 13.61 5.35 -21.45
CA TRP A 165 13.88 4.31 -22.44
C TRP A 165 12.94 4.43 -23.65
N LYS A 166 11.64 4.60 -23.43
CA LYS A 166 10.64 4.84 -24.48
C LYS A 166 11.01 6.06 -25.34
N ARG A 167 11.36 7.19 -24.72
CA ARG A 167 11.81 8.40 -25.44
C ARG A 167 13.07 8.17 -26.29
N LYS A 168 14.04 7.43 -25.77
CA LYS A 168 15.29 7.12 -26.47
C LYS A 168 15.13 6.13 -27.61
N MET A 169 14.07 5.30 -27.63
CA MET A 169 13.74 4.47 -28.79
C MET A 169 13.25 5.35 -29.93
N VAL A 170 12.25 6.21 -29.68
CA VAL A 170 11.68 7.12 -30.69
C VAL A 170 12.71 8.08 -31.29
N GLN A 171 13.63 8.63 -30.48
CA GLN A 171 14.67 9.54 -30.97
C GLN A 171 15.74 8.85 -31.84
N LYS A 172 16.02 7.55 -31.61
CA LYS A 172 17.01 6.78 -32.37
C LYS A 172 16.52 6.46 -33.78
N ASP A 173 15.22 6.29 -33.97
CA ASP A 173 14.62 6.07 -35.30
C ASP A 173 14.68 7.34 -36.17
N THR A 174 14.86 8.51 -35.57
CA THR A 174 14.93 9.81 -36.27
C THR A 174 16.36 10.28 -36.52
N LYS A 175 17.38 9.88 -35.73
CA LYS A 175 18.79 10.30 -35.90
C LYS A 175 19.82 9.23 -35.49
N SER A 176 20.65 8.85 -36.48
CA SER A 176 21.96 8.14 -36.50
C SER A 176 22.22 6.89 -35.62
N PRO A 177 22.86 5.82 -36.16
CA PRO A 177 22.98 4.52 -35.48
C PRO A 177 24.08 4.41 -34.41
N TRP A 178 24.96 5.39 -34.25
CA TRP A 178 26.26 5.21 -33.57
C TRP A 178 26.25 5.49 -32.04
N GLY A 179 25.09 5.71 -31.43
CA GLY A 179 25.02 6.37 -30.12
C GLY A 179 24.70 5.52 -28.88
N SER A 180 24.73 4.19 -28.90
CA SER A 180 24.46 3.43 -27.66
C SER A 180 25.10 2.06 -27.54
N ALA A 181 25.74 1.83 -26.40
CA ALA A 181 26.34 0.56 -25.99
C ALA A 181 25.33 -0.56 -25.64
N VAL A 182 24.02 -0.27 -25.61
CA VAL A 182 22.97 -1.25 -25.31
C VAL A 182 22.10 -1.47 -26.55
N SER A 183 21.96 -2.73 -26.98
CA SER A 183 21.11 -3.11 -28.11
C SER A 183 19.63 -2.78 -27.83
N THR A 184 18.82 -2.65 -28.88
CA THR A 184 17.38 -2.39 -28.77
C THR A 184 16.66 -3.51 -28.01
N GLU A 185 16.98 -4.76 -28.35
CA GLU A 185 16.46 -5.96 -27.68
C GLU A 185 16.72 -5.96 -26.17
N LYS A 186 17.93 -5.57 -25.73
CA LYS A 186 18.23 -5.47 -24.29
C LYS A 186 17.43 -4.36 -23.59
N ARG A 187 17.07 -3.28 -24.30
CA ARG A 187 16.24 -2.21 -23.72
C ARG A 187 14.79 -2.63 -23.59
N GLU A 188 14.25 -3.33 -24.57
CA GLU A 188 12.90 -3.92 -24.50
C GLU A 188 12.81 -4.89 -23.32
N GLN A 189 13.83 -5.72 -23.10
CA GLN A 189 13.92 -6.59 -21.91
C GLN A 189 13.91 -5.78 -20.61
N PHE A 190 14.64 -4.67 -20.53
CA PHE A 190 14.66 -3.84 -19.30
C PHE A 190 13.32 -3.15 -19.07
N GLU A 191 12.63 -2.75 -20.13
CA GLU A 191 11.28 -2.19 -20.06
C GLU A 191 10.27 -3.21 -19.55
N GLU A 192 10.25 -4.43 -20.11
CA GLU A 192 9.37 -5.51 -19.66
C GLU A 192 9.60 -5.86 -18.18
N ARG A 193 10.86 -5.93 -17.75
CA ARG A 193 11.23 -6.15 -16.34
C ARG A 193 10.73 -5.03 -15.44
N ALA A 194 10.88 -3.78 -15.86
CA ALA A 194 10.43 -2.61 -15.13
C ALA A 194 8.90 -2.56 -15.01
N GLU A 195 8.16 -2.87 -16.08
CA GLU A 195 6.69 -2.96 -16.07
C GLU A 195 6.21 -4.10 -15.15
N THR A 196 6.92 -5.24 -15.13
CA THR A 196 6.65 -6.35 -14.21
C THR A 196 6.85 -5.94 -12.75
N ILE A 197 7.94 -5.22 -12.44
CA ILE A 197 8.19 -4.68 -11.09
C ILE A 197 7.04 -3.76 -10.67
N LEU A 198 6.60 -2.82 -11.53
CA LEU A 198 5.50 -1.91 -11.22
C LEU A 198 4.19 -2.67 -10.95
N LEU A 199 3.91 -3.73 -11.71
CA LEU A 199 2.75 -4.59 -11.50
C LEU A 199 2.81 -5.26 -10.11
N LEU A 200 3.94 -5.85 -9.75
CA LEU A 200 4.13 -6.51 -8.45
C LEU A 200 4.05 -5.51 -7.28
N LEU A 201 4.63 -4.31 -7.42
CA LEU A 201 4.49 -3.25 -6.42
C LEU A 201 3.02 -2.86 -6.21
N LYS A 202 2.25 -2.75 -7.31
CA LYS A 202 0.81 -2.43 -7.23
C LYS A 202 0.00 -3.55 -6.57
N GLN A 203 0.36 -4.81 -6.77
CA GLN A 203 -0.29 -5.96 -6.14
C GLN A 203 0.09 -6.10 -4.64
N GLY A 204 1.35 -5.86 -4.30
CA GLY A 204 1.86 -5.99 -2.93
C GLY A 204 1.45 -4.83 -2.01
N PHE A 205 1.25 -3.64 -2.58
CA PHE A 205 0.96 -2.41 -1.83
C PHE A 205 -0.28 -1.68 -2.38
N PRO A 206 -1.48 -2.30 -2.29
CA PRO A 206 -2.73 -1.61 -2.64
C PRO A 206 -2.92 -0.42 -1.69
N GLY A 207 -3.10 0.77 -2.24
CA GLY A 207 -3.23 2.01 -1.46
C GLY A 207 -1.92 2.80 -1.25
N ILE A 208 -0.82 2.45 -1.92
CA ILE A 208 0.34 3.34 -2.00
C ILE A 208 -0.03 4.68 -2.63
N SER A 209 0.56 5.75 -2.13
CA SER A 209 0.43 7.09 -2.70
C SER A 209 0.72 7.14 -4.21
N GLN A 210 0.05 8.07 -4.91
CA GLN A 210 0.27 8.31 -6.34
C GLN A 210 1.72 8.68 -6.62
N SER A 211 2.27 8.21 -7.74
CA SER A 211 3.64 8.56 -8.12
C SER A 211 3.75 10.00 -8.62
N SER A 212 4.97 10.49 -8.72
CA SER A 212 5.25 11.81 -9.30
C SER A 212 4.80 11.90 -10.75
N LEU A 213 4.89 10.80 -11.52
CA LEU A 213 4.38 10.73 -12.89
C LEU A 213 2.84 10.79 -12.92
N ASP A 214 2.18 9.99 -12.08
CA ASP A 214 0.71 9.96 -11.97
C ASP A 214 0.18 11.36 -11.61
N ILE A 215 0.77 11.99 -10.59
CA ILE A 215 0.41 13.35 -10.14
C ILE A 215 0.58 14.36 -11.28
N SER A 216 1.72 14.30 -11.99
CA SER A 216 1.99 15.22 -13.10
C SER A 216 0.97 15.04 -14.24
N LYS A 217 0.68 13.79 -14.62
CA LYS A 217 -0.34 13.46 -15.63
C LYS A 217 -1.70 14.03 -15.25
N ILE A 218 -2.15 13.82 -14.03
CA ILE A 218 -3.44 14.32 -13.53
C ILE A 218 -3.47 15.85 -13.52
N GLN A 219 -2.41 16.49 -13.03
CA GLN A 219 -2.34 17.95 -12.90
C GLN A 219 -2.37 18.66 -14.26
N CYS A 220 -1.72 18.09 -15.28
CA CYS A 220 -1.59 18.70 -16.60
C CYS A 220 -2.62 18.18 -17.62
N ASN A 221 -3.43 17.19 -17.28
CA ASN A 221 -4.43 16.61 -18.16
C ASN A 221 -5.48 17.65 -18.59
N ARG A 222 -5.82 17.65 -19.89
CA ARG A 222 -6.87 18.50 -20.48
C ARG A 222 -8.07 17.70 -21.01
N ASP A 223 -7.98 16.37 -21.00
CA ASP A 223 -9.04 15.49 -21.45
C ASP A 223 -10.07 15.25 -20.34
N VAL A 224 -11.26 15.82 -20.51
CA VAL A 224 -12.35 15.71 -19.54
C VAL A 224 -12.81 14.26 -19.33
N GLY A 225 -12.81 13.44 -20.38
CA GLY A 225 -13.23 12.05 -20.28
C GLY A 225 -12.25 11.22 -19.46
N LEU A 226 -10.94 11.39 -19.69
CA LEU A 226 -9.90 10.73 -18.90
C LEU A 226 -9.90 11.24 -17.45
N ALA A 227 -10.15 12.54 -17.22
CA ALA A 227 -10.27 13.09 -15.87
C ALA A 227 -11.43 12.45 -15.08
N ILE A 228 -12.60 12.26 -15.72
CA ILE A 228 -13.74 11.58 -15.10
C ILE A 228 -13.41 10.12 -14.81
N LEU A 229 -12.81 9.41 -15.77
CA LEU A 229 -12.46 8.00 -15.58
C LEU A 229 -11.42 7.80 -14.46
N GLU A 230 -10.36 8.62 -14.43
CA GLU A 230 -9.33 8.59 -13.39
C GLU A 230 -9.95 8.89 -12.02
N GLY A 231 -10.67 10.01 -11.90
CA GLY A 231 -11.24 10.45 -10.64
C GLY A 231 -12.26 9.45 -10.09
N TYR A 232 -13.15 8.94 -10.94
CA TYR A 232 -14.19 8.00 -10.50
C TYR A 232 -13.59 6.65 -10.10
N SER A 233 -12.68 6.10 -10.90
CA SER A 233 -12.00 4.85 -10.57
C SER A 233 -11.17 4.95 -9.29
N ARG A 234 -10.45 6.06 -9.08
CA ARG A 234 -9.66 6.29 -7.86
C ARG A 234 -10.51 6.43 -6.61
N VAL A 235 -11.67 7.08 -6.69
CA VAL A 235 -12.61 7.18 -5.56
C VAL A 235 -13.16 5.80 -5.21
N LEU A 236 -13.53 4.98 -6.20
CA LEU A 236 -14.00 3.62 -5.96
C LEU A 236 -12.90 2.72 -5.37
N GLU A 237 -11.67 2.82 -5.85
CA GLU A 237 -10.50 2.17 -5.26
C GLU A 237 -10.35 2.55 -3.78
N SER A 238 -10.36 3.84 -3.48
CA SER A 238 -10.19 4.35 -2.12
C SER A 238 -11.31 3.89 -1.18
N LEU A 239 -12.55 3.91 -1.66
CA LEU A 239 -13.71 3.46 -0.90
C LEU A 239 -13.64 1.95 -0.66
N ALA A 240 -13.35 1.15 -1.68
CA ALA A 240 -13.21 -0.30 -1.55
C ALA A 240 -12.10 -0.68 -0.55
N HIS A 241 -10.93 -0.05 -0.64
CA HIS A 241 -9.85 -0.26 0.32
C HIS A 241 -10.27 0.11 1.74
N THR A 242 -11.01 1.22 1.92
CA THR A 242 -11.52 1.66 3.23
C THR A 242 -12.51 0.64 3.81
N VAL A 243 -13.48 0.18 3.03
CA VAL A 243 -14.46 -0.83 3.46
C VAL A 243 -13.76 -2.14 3.81
N MET A 244 -12.82 -2.59 2.98
CA MET A 244 -12.03 -3.79 3.24
C MET A 244 -11.25 -3.68 4.55
N SER A 245 -10.55 -2.56 4.78
CA SER A 245 -9.83 -2.32 6.04
C SER A 245 -10.77 -2.34 7.24
N LYS A 246 -12.01 -1.88 7.12
CA LYS A 246 -13.00 -1.94 8.21
C LYS A 246 -13.49 -3.35 8.50
N ILE A 247 -13.66 -4.17 7.49
CA ILE A 247 -13.97 -5.59 7.68
C ILE A 247 -12.79 -6.30 8.34
N GLU A 248 -11.56 -5.98 7.94
CA GLU A 248 -10.34 -6.52 8.56
C GLU A 248 -10.19 -6.11 10.02
N ASP A 249 -10.51 -4.86 10.38
CA ASP A 249 -10.51 -4.39 11.77
C ASP A 249 -11.44 -5.27 12.65
N VAL A 250 -12.64 -5.60 12.15
CA VAL A 250 -13.62 -6.44 12.86
C VAL A 250 -13.12 -7.89 12.99
N LEU A 251 -12.63 -8.48 11.89
CA LEU A 251 -12.10 -9.85 11.89
C LEU A 251 -10.87 -10.00 12.79
N TYR A 252 -10.02 -8.97 12.85
CA TYR A 252 -8.89 -8.94 13.75
C TYR A 252 -9.33 -8.91 15.22
N ALA A 253 -10.34 -8.10 15.56
CA ALA A 253 -10.91 -8.09 16.91
C ALA A 253 -11.54 -9.44 17.28
N ASP A 254 -12.22 -10.12 16.34
CA ASP A 254 -12.72 -11.49 16.52
C ASP A 254 -11.58 -12.47 16.84
N GLN A 255 -10.48 -12.40 16.08
CA GLN A 255 -9.32 -13.26 16.31
C GLN A 255 -8.71 -13.07 17.70
N LEU A 256 -8.59 -11.83 18.18
CA LEU A 256 -8.07 -11.53 19.52
C LEU A 256 -8.92 -12.13 20.65
N THR A 257 -10.23 -12.33 20.44
CA THR A 257 -11.09 -12.98 21.44
C THR A 257 -11.00 -14.51 21.44
N GLN A 258 -10.48 -15.10 20.36
CA GLN A 258 -10.30 -16.55 20.23
C GLN A 258 -8.92 -17.04 20.65
N GLU A 259 -7.93 -16.15 20.71
CA GLU A 259 -6.65 -16.47 21.33
C GLU A 259 -6.88 -16.71 22.83
N PRO A 260 -6.62 -17.92 23.36
CA PRO A 260 -6.91 -18.21 24.74
C PRO A 260 -6.06 -17.31 25.63
N THR A 261 -6.72 -16.53 26.47
CA THR A 261 -6.10 -15.83 27.59
C THR A 261 -5.47 -16.87 28.52
N ASN A 262 -4.21 -17.23 28.29
CA ASN A 262 -3.37 -17.77 29.35
C ASN A 262 -3.07 -16.64 30.34
N ALA A 263 -4.07 -16.25 31.13
CA ALA A 263 -3.87 -15.46 32.33
C ALA A 263 -4.93 -15.85 33.38
N PRO A 264 -4.53 -16.30 34.58
CA PRO A 264 -5.47 -16.56 35.65
C PRO A 264 -6.06 -15.24 36.13
N SER A 265 -7.39 -15.21 36.21
CA SER A 265 -8.19 -14.17 36.83
C SER A 265 -7.65 -13.85 38.23
N LYS A 266 -7.05 -12.66 38.41
CA LYS A 266 -6.87 -12.08 39.74
C LYS A 266 -7.97 -11.06 39.99
N ASN A 267 -9.02 -11.54 40.65
CA ASN A 267 -9.89 -10.75 41.50
C ASN A 267 -9.07 -9.70 42.27
N ARG A 268 -9.28 -8.41 42.03
CA ARG A 268 -8.99 -7.37 43.02
C ARG A 268 -10.28 -7.02 43.73
N TYR A 269 -10.66 -7.88 44.68
CA TYR A 269 -11.45 -7.42 45.81
C TYR A 269 -10.50 -6.70 46.77
N LEU A 270 -10.81 -5.44 47.02
CA LEU A 270 -10.27 -4.62 48.08
C LEU A 270 -10.56 -5.30 49.43
N VAL A 271 -9.53 -5.83 50.09
CA VAL A 271 -9.57 -6.11 51.53
C VAL A 271 -8.45 -5.31 52.17
N LYS A 272 -8.88 -4.37 53.00
CA LYS A 272 -8.10 -3.51 53.86
C LYS A 272 -7.83 -4.32 55.12
N GLU A 273 -6.60 -4.78 55.35
CA GLU A 273 -6.24 -5.36 56.64
C GLU A 273 -4.88 -4.85 57.12
N THR A 274 -4.96 -4.29 58.31
CA THR A 274 -3.95 -3.66 59.15
C THR A 274 -2.85 -4.63 59.56
N MET A 275 -1.59 -4.23 59.43
CA MET A 275 -0.50 -4.78 60.24
C MET A 275 0.13 -3.67 61.09
N LYS A 276 -0.02 -3.87 62.41
CA LYS A 276 0.74 -3.21 63.46
C LYS A 276 2.20 -3.67 63.37
N GLU A 277 3.13 -2.72 63.39
CA GLU A 277 4.51 -2.97 63.79
C GLU A 277 4.84 -2.01 64.93
N GLU A 278 4.93 -2.55 66.15
CA GLU A 278 5.58 -1.90 67.28
C GLU A 278 7.06 -2.28 67.26
N ARG A 279 7.95 -1.29 67.22
CA ARG A 279 8.80 -0.91 68.38
C ARG A 279 9.77 0.22 67.99
N LEU A 280 9.65 1.32 68.74
CA LEU A 280 10.68 2.09 69.46
C LEU A 280 11.97 2.43 68.67
N SER A 281 12.53 3.64 68.61
CA SER A 281 12.43 4.94 69.30
C SER A 281 13.56 5.78 68.67
N PHE A 282 13.50 7.09 68.42
CA PHE A 282 13.80 8.21 69.33
C PHE A 282 14.06 9.45 68.41
N SER A 283 13.66 10.67 68.86
CA SER A 283 14.07 12.08 68.55
C SER A 283 14.84 12.43 67.26
N GLU A 284 14.84 13.61 66.65
CA GLU A 284 14.32 14.98 66.87
C GLU A 284 14.64 15.75 65.56
N ASP A 285 13.81 16.73 65.22
CA ASP A 285 14.08 18.04 64.61
C ASP A 285 14.83 18.30 63.27
N THR A 286 14.19 19.25 62.55
CA THR A 286 14.73 20.35 61.73
C THR A 286 15.19 20.15 60.26
N ALA A 287 14.37 20.74 59.38
CA ALA A 287 14.68 21.86 58.47
C ALA A 287 15.79 21.78 57.39
N THR A 288 15.39 22.29 56.21
CA THR A 288 16.15 23.04 55.18
C THR A 288 17.13 22.34 54.24
N GLY A 289 16.80 22.41 52.93
CA GLY A 289 17.59 23.21 51.98
C GLY A 289 18.55 22.50 51.02
N THR A 290 18.48 22.93 49.73
CA THR A 290 19.59 23.07 48.75
C THR A 290 20.23 21.77 48.21
N SER A 291 20.78 21.65 47.00
CA SER A 291 21.04 22.57 45.88
C SER A 291 21.17 21.73 44.60
N LEU A 292 20.76 22.32 43.48
CA LEU A 292 20.98 21.88 42.11
C LEU A 292 22.31 22.47 41.62
N SER A 293 23.41 21.74 41.76
CA SER A 293 24.64 21.99 41.02
C SER A 293 25.69 20.97 41.43
N ASP A 294 25.81 19.88 40.67
CA ASP A 294 27.12 19.31 40.47
C ASP A 294 27.21 18.47 39.19
N VAL A 295 28.20 18.87 38.39
CA VAL A 295 28.99 17.99 37.52
C VAL A 295 28.40 17.71 36.13
N MET A 296 28.52 18.73 35.27
CA MET A 296 29.01 18.50 33.89
C MET A 296 30.53 18.28 33.92
N GLN A 297 31.05 17.72 32.81
CA GLN A 297 32.48 17.47 32.49
C GLN A 297 32.93 16.08 33.00
N TRP A 298 33.50 15.12 32.25
CA TRP A 298 34.41 15.06 31.08
C TRP A 298 34.11 13.74 30.32
N GLY A 299 34.29 13.58 29.00
CA GLY A 299 35.57 13.50 28.29
C GLY A 299 35.84 12.07 27.78
N ASN A 300 36.07 11.95 26.47
CA ASN A 300 36.11 10.75 25.63
C ASN A 300 37.46 9.96 25.72
N LYS A 301 37.45 8.60 25.74
CA LYS A 301 38.15 7.67 24.80
C LYS A 301 38.45 6.23 25.32
N ASN A 302 38.08 5.28 24.45
CA ASN A 302 38.72 4.01 24.06
C ASN A 302 38.34 2.65 24.69
N ASN A 303 37.84 1.82 23.76
CA ASN A 303 37.99 0.37 23.54
C ASN A 303 37.01 -0.66 24.14
N ASP A 304 36.16 -1.12 23.21
CA ASP A 304 35.87 -2.51 22.85
C ASP A 304 34.84 -3.38 23.61
N VAL A 305 33.84 -3.77 22.80
CA VAL A 305 33.06 -5.02 22.80
C VAL A 305 31.95 -5.18 23.87
N LYS A 306 30.70 -4.90 23.46
CA LYS A 306 29.66 -5.94 23.25
C LYS A 306 28.42 -5.38 22.57
N LYS A 307 28.00 -6.12 21.54
CA LYS A 307 26.78 -6.01 20.75
C LYS A 307 25.59 -6.39 21.64
N GLU A 308 24.56 -5.56 21.67
CA GLU A 308 23.17 -6.01 21.88
C GLU A 308 22.23 -4.98 21.23
N ASN A 309 21.75 -5.33 20.02
CA ASN A 309 20.68 -4.61 19.34
C ASN A 309 19.36 -5.04 19.96
N SER A 310 18.63 -4.11 20.56
CA SER A 310 17.19 -4.22 20.76
C SER A 310 16.53 -3.26 19.76
N TYR A 311 16.16 -3.78 18.60
CA TYR A 311 15.22 -3.11 17.71
C TYR A 311 13.88 -3.82 17.83
N GLY A 312 12.89 -3.03 18.26
CA GLY A 312 11.54 -3.45 18.56
C GLY A 312 10.78 -3.95 17.34
N ASP A 313 9.83 -4.82 17.67
CA ASP A 313 8.98 -5.69 16.87
C ASP A 313 7.99 -4.96 15.91
N ARG A 314 8.47 -4.06 15.05
CA ARG A 314 7.63 -3.30 14.09
C ARG A 314 7.82 -3.67 12.62
N GLU A 315 8.73 -4.59 12.30
CA GLU A 315 9.14 -4.91 10.91
C GLU A 315 8.29 -5.99 10.22
N LYS A 316 7.33 -6.60 10.94
CA LYS A 316 6.60 -7.79 10.47
C LYS A 316 5.44 -7.57 9.48
N PRO A 317 4.69 -6.44 9.44
CA PRO A 317 3.48 -6.38 8.60
C PRO A 317 3.74 -6.24 7.09
N LEU A 318 4.83 -5.58 6.69
CA LEU A 318 5.13 -5.33 5.28
C LEU A 318 5.94 -6.48 4.66
N LEU A 319 6.86 -7.07 5.43
CA LEU A 319 7.59 -8.27 5.01
C LEU A 319 6.65 -9.48 4.87
N SER A 320 5.62 -9.59 5.73
CA SER A 320 4.61 -10.66 5.62
C SER A 320 3.71 -10.51 4.40
N LYS A 321 3.43 -9.29 3.92
CA LYS A 321 2.72 -9.04 2.64
C LYS A 321 3.54 -9.48 1.44
N VAL A 322 4.84 -9.17 1.42
CA VAL A 322 5.78 -9.63 0.37
C VAL A 322 5.90 -11.15 0.40
N THR A 323 5.94 -11.77 1.59
CA THR A 323 6.01 -13.23 1.74
C THR A 323 4.69 -13.92 1.38
N GLY A 324 3.54 -13.30 1.68
CA GLY A 324 2.20 -13.78 1.32
C GLY A 324 1.99 -13.87 -0.18
N LEU A 325 2.49 -12.89 -0.94
CA LEU A 325 2.47 -12.87 -2.41
C LEU A 325 3.16 -14.11 -3.01
N MET A 326 4.24 -14.60 -2.39
CA MET A 326 4.98 -15.80 -2.84
C MET A 326 4.19 -17.10 -2.69
N THR A 327 3.20 -17.16 -1.78
CA THR A 327 2.43 -18.39 -1.53
C THR A 327 1.19 -18.52 -2.43
N THR A 328 0.66 -17.39 -2.93
CA THR A 328 -0.56 -17.36 -3.75
C THR A 328 -0.31 -17.51 -5.26
N ASN A 329 0.93 -17.34 -5.72
CA ASN A 329 1.30 -17.47 -7.14
C ASN A 329 1.54 -18.94 -7.60
N LYS A 330 0.76 -19.90 -7.10
CA LYS A 330 0.63 -21.21 -7.75
C LYS A 330 -0.34 -21.10 -8.93
N LYS A 331 0.22 -20.81 -10.10
CA LYS A 331 -0.31 -21.07 -11.46
C LYS A 331 -1.80 -20.74 -11.67
N SER A 332 -2.08 -19.50 -12.05
CA SER A 332 -3.16 -19.22 -12.99
C SER A 332 -2.66 -18.19 -14.00
N SER A 333 -2.39 -18.67 -15.21
CA SER A 333 -2.10 -17.86 -16.39
C SER A 333 -3.36 -17.07 -16.74
N TYR A 334 -3.46 -15.83 -16.25
CA TYR A 334 -4.56 -14.92 -16.56
C TYR A 334 -4.28 -14.07 -17.81
N LEU A 335 -3.13 -14.27 -18.46
CA LEU A 335 -2.73 -13.57 -19.69
C LEU A 335 -3.41 -14.10 -20.96
N GLU A 336 -4.14 -15.21 -20.91
CA GLU A 336 -4.87 -15.74 -22.08
C GLU A 336 -6.26 -15.11 -22.30
N THR A 337 -6.84 -14.41 -21.32
CA THR A 337 -8.22 -13.86 -21.46
C THR A 337 -8.25 -12.43 -22.03
N ILE A 338 -7.09 -11.79 -22.26
CA ILE A 338 -7.00 -10.44 -22.87
C ILE A 338 -6.44 -10.52 -24.31
N GLY A 339 -6.33 -11.73 -24.86
CA GLY A 339 -6.00 -11.93 -26.27
C GLY A 339 -7.18 -11.62 -27.19
N VAL A 340 -6.94 -10.70 -28.14
CA VAL A 340 -7.73 -10.39 -29.34
C VAL A 340 -8.71 -9.23 -29.23
N MET A 341 -8.19 -8.01 -29.40
CA MET A 341 -8.73 -7.04 -30.37
C MET A 341 -7.60 -6.08 -30.83
N ARG A 342 -6.71 -6.58 -31.68
CA ARG A 342 -5.94 -5.69 -32.59
C ARG A 342 -6.87 -5.32 -33.75
N SER A 343 -7.18 -4.03 -33.92
CA SER A 343 -7.79 -3.54 -35.16
C SER A 343 -6.74 -3.47 -36.28
N PRO A 344 -7.10 -3.72 -37.56
CA PRO A 344 -6.15 -3.77 -38.66
C PRO A 344 -5.76 -2.34 -39.11
N THR A 345 -4.48 -2.02 -39.06
CA THR A 345 -3.96 -0.83 -39.76
C THR A 345 -3.94 -1.10 -41.26
N ALA A 346 -4.73 -0.32 -41.99
CA ALA A 346 -4.83 -0.37 -43.44
C ALA A 346 -3.50 -0.03 -44.11
N ARG A 347 -3.14 -0.83 -45.11
CA ARG A 347 -2.15 -0.48 -46.15
C ARG A 347 -2.78 0.56 -47.07
N TYR A 348 -2.11 1.68 -47.27
CA TYR A 348 -1.99 2.53 -48.48
C TYR A 348 -1.04 3.66 -48.05
N SER A 349 0.22 3.70 -48.49
CA SER A 349 0.68 4.12 -49.82
C SER A 349 2.11 3.64 -50.03
#